data_AF-A0A7W7NT87-F1
#
_entry.id   AF-A0A7W7NT87-F1
#
_cell.length_a   1.000
_cell.length_b   1.000
_cell.length_c   1.000
_cell.angle_alpha   90.00
_cell.angle_beta   90.00
_cell.angle_gamma   90.00
#
_symmetry.space_group_name_H-M   'P 1'
#
loop_
_entity.id
_entity.type
_entity.pdbx_description
1 polymer ?
#
loop_
_entity_poly.entity_id
_entity_poly.type
_entity_poly.pdbx_seq_one_letter_code
_entity_poly.pdbx_strand_id
1 'polypeptide(L)' 'MGKRSGVPHRDDELAALSLAGLEAELARAHSRLTIVEGAKAAKQWHKRIHWLEAEIARRD' A
#
# COMPACT_ATOMS: atom_id res chain seq x y z
N MET A 1 0.97 21.49 11.65
CA MET A 1 0.64 21.12 10.25
C MET A 1 0.44 19.63 10.17
N GLY A 2 -0.72 19.21 9.66
CA GLY A 2 -1.32 17.91 9.96
C GLY A 2 -0.66 16.71 9.27
N LYS A 3 -0.09 15.81 10.06
CA LYS A 3 0.08 14.40 9.69
C LYS A 3 -1.29 13.71 9.77
N ARG A 4 -2.21 14.10 8.90
CA ARG A 4 -3.48 13.38 8.67
C ARG A 4 -3.27 12.45 7.49
N SER A 5 -2.80 11.25 7.77
CA SER A 5 -2.91 10.12 6.87
C SER A 5 -2.37 8.91 7.61
N GLY A 6 -3.24 8.06 8.16
CA GLY A 6 -2.85 6.72 8.64
C GLY A 6 -2.43 5.79 7.50
N VAL A 7 -1.96 6.35 6.38
CA VAL A 7 -1.48 5.65 5.20
C VAL A 7 0.03 5.79 5.20
N PRO A 8 0.76 4.69 5.38
CA PRO A 8 2.22 4.68 5.27
C PRO A 8 2.65 5.30 3.94
N HIS A 9 3.65 6.16 3.92
CA HIS A 9 4.15 6.76 2.67
C HIS A 9 5.41 6.09 2.13
N ARG A 10 6.01 5.19 2.93
CA ARG A 10 7.28 4.53 2.61
C ARG A 10 7.23 3.04 2.96
N ASP A 11 8.13 2.27 2.35
CA ASP A 11 8.18 0.80 2.49
C ASP A 11 8.59 0.37 3.92
N ASP A 12 9.40 1.18 4.61
CA ASP A 12 9.76 0.97 6.03
C ASP A 12 8.56 1.13 6.97
N GLU A 13 7.70 2.12 6.71
CA GLU A 13 6.46 2.32 7.47
C GLU A 13 5.45 1.19 7.21
N LEU A 14 5.43 0.65 5.99
CA LEU A 14 4.64 -0.54 5.65
C LEU A 14 5.15 -1.79 6.37
N ALA A 15 6.47 -1.99 6.40
CA ALA A 15 7.09 -3.14 7.06
C ALA A 15 6.84 -3.14 8.58
N ALA A 16 6.57 -2.00 9.18
CA ALA A 16 6.21 -1.91 10.60
C ALA A 16 4.75 -2.34 10.90
N LEU A 17 3.90 -2.53 9.89
CA LEU A 17 2.51 -2.96 10.08
C LEU A 17 2.43 -4.43 10.51
N SER A 18 1.36 -4.80 11.22
CA SER A 18 0.97 -6.20 11.40
C SER A 18 0.46 -6.81 10.09
N LEU A 19 0.33 -8.14 10.01
CA LEU A 19 -0.23 -8.83 8.84
C LEU A 19 -1.61 -8.26 8.44
N ALA A 20 -2.53 -8.15 9.41
CA ALA A 20 -3.84 -7.53 9.20
C ALA A 20 -3.73 -6.06 8.73
N GLY A 21 -2.70 -5.33 9.17
CA GLY A 21 -2.43 -3.97 8.71
C GLY A 21 -1.97 -3.92 7.24
N LEU A 22 -1.14 -4.88 6.82
CA LEU A 22 -0.68 -5.03 5.43
C LEU A 22 -1.85 -5.39 4.50
N GLU A 23 -2.70 -6.33 4.89
CA GLU A 23 -3.90 -6.72 4.13
C GLU A 23 -4.87 -5.54 3.96
N ALA A 24 -5.09 -4.78 5.04
CA ALA A 24 -5.94 -3.60 4.97
C ALA A 24 -5.36 -2.52 4.04
N GLU A 25 -4.04 -2.38 3.99
CA GLU A 25 -3.38 -1.46 3.07
C GLU A 25 -3.39 -1.95 1.62
N LEU A 26 -3.27 -3.26 1.40
CA LEU A 26 -3.42 -3.89 0.09
C LEU A 26 -4.82 -3.61 -0.49
N ALA A 27 -5.88 -3.81 0.31
CA ALA A 27 -7.25 -3.48 -0.08
C ALA A 27 -7.44 -1.99 -0.42
N ARG A 28 -6.82 -1.09 0.36
CA ARG A 28 -6.82 0.36 0.08
C ARG A 28 -6.08 0.70 -1.22
N ALA A 29 -4.95 0.05 -1.48
CA ALA A 29 -4.17 0.27 -2.69
C ALA A 29 -4.93 -0.17 -3.96
N HIS A 30 -5.59 -1.34 -3.92
CA HIS A 30 -6.49 -1.77 -5.01
C HIS A 30 -7.63 -0.79 -5.24
N SER A 31 -8.30 -0.36 -4.17
CA SER A 31 -9.40 0.62 -4.28
C SER A 31 -8.93 1.91 -4.94
N ARG A 32 -7.76 2.43 -4.55
CA ARG A 32 -7.17 3.63 -5.16
C ARG A 32 -6.77 3.45 -6.62
N LEU A 33 -6.30 2.26 -7.00
CA LEU A 33 -5.96 1.97 -8.39
C LEU A 33 -7.18 2.09 -9.32
N THR A 34 -8.39 1.83 -8.84
CA THR A 34 -9.62 1.99 -9.63
C THR A 34 -10.02 3.45 -9.87
N ILE A 35 -9.55 4.37 -9.02
CA ILE A 35 -9.93 5.79 -9.05
C ILE A 35 -8.80 6.66 -9.64
N VAL A 36 -7.57 6.13 -9.70
CA VAL A 36 -6.40 6.92 -10.09
C VAL A 36 -6.41 7.19 -11.59
N GLU A 37 -6.40 8.46 -11.96
CA GLU A 37 -6.24 8.88 -13.35
C GLU A 37 -4.75 9.03 -13.69
N GLY A 38 -4.33 8.39 -14.77
CA GLY A 38 -2.99 8.53 -15.34
C GLY A 38 -2.02 7.38 -15.06
N ALA A 39 -1.29 6.99 -16.10
CA ALA A 39 -0.39 5.84 -16.11
C ALA A 39 0.74 5.91 -15.06
N LYS A 40 1.26 7.12 -14.76
CA LYS A 40 2.34 7.30 -13.77
C LYS A 40 1.86 6.96 -12.36
N ALA A 41 0.69 7.47 -11.98
CA ALA A 41 0.13 7.23 -10.66
C ALA A 41 -0.35 5.78 -10.52
N ALA A 42 -0.96 5.21 -11.57
CA ALA A 42 -1.28 3.78 -11.62
C ALA A 42 -0.03 2.90 -11.44
N LYS A 43 1.09 3.23 -12.08
CA LYS A 43 2.36 2.48 -11.91
C LYS A 43 2.89 2.52 -10.48
N GLN A 44 2.76 3.66 -9.78
CA GLN A 44 3.15 3.76 -8.37
C GLN A 44 2.30 2.85 -7.49
N TRP A 45 0.98 2.83 -7.69
CA TRP A 45 0.09 1.94 -6.95
C TRP A 45 0.34 0.45 -7.27
N HIS A 46 0.58 0.08 -8.52
CA HIS A 46 0.96 -1.29 -8.88
C HIS A 46 2.25 -1.73 -8.19
N LYS A 47 3.29 -0.88 -8.16
CA LYS A 47 4.54 -1.18 -7.44
C LYS A 47 4.28 -1.45 -5.96
N ARG A 48 3.40 -0.64 -5.36
CA ARG A 48 3.05 -0.75 -3.94
C ARG A 48 2.24 -2.00 -3.63
N ILE A 49 1.26 -2.34 -4.48
CA ILE A 49 0.49 -3.59 -4.40
C ILE A 49 1.44 -4.79 -4.44
N HIS A 50 2.33 -4.83 -5.43
CA HIS A 50 3.28 -5.94 -5.58
C HIS A 50 4.19 -6.13 -4.37
N TRP A 51 4.65 -5.02 -3.77
CA TRP A 51 5.43 -5.08 -2.54
C TRP A 51 4.61 -5.62 -1.36
N LEU A 52 3.35 -5.18 -1.21
CA LEU A 52 2.45 -5.63 -0.15
C LEU A 52 2.13 -7.12 -0.26
N GLU A 53 1.85 -7.60 -1.47
CA GLU A 53 1.62 -9.03 -1.74
C GLU A 53 2.83 -9.87 -1.35
N ALA A 54 4.03 -9.46 -1.75
CA ALA A 54 5.27 -10.17 -1.42
C ALA A 54 5.54 -10.19 0.09
N GLU A 55 5.30 -9.07 0.78
CA GLU A 55 5.53 -8.96 2.22
C GLU A 55 4.49 -9.74 3.04
N ILE A 56 3.24 -9.80 2.58
CA ILE A 56 2.19 -10.66 3.17
C ILE A 56 2.60 -12.13 2.99
N ALA A 57 2.95 -12.55 1.78
CA ALA A 57 3.36 -13.93 1.49
C ALA A 57 4.64 -14.37 2.24
N ARG A 58 5.48 -13.42 2.67
CA ARG A 58 6.67 -13.69 3.48
C ARG A 58 6.34 -13.95 4.96
N ARG A 59 5.17 -13.51 5.42
CA ARG A 59 4.76 -13.52 6.84
C ARG A 59 3.71 -14.56 7.18
N ASP A 60 2.98 -15.04 6.17
CA ASP A 60 2.12 -16.22 6.22
C ASP A 60 2.96 -17.51 6.24
#